data_AF-A0A7S1TDC4-F1
#
_entry.id   AF-A0A7S1TDC4-F1
#
_cell.length_a   1.000
_cell.length_b   1.000
_cell.length_c   1.000
_cell.angle_alpha   90.00
_cell.angle_beta   90.00
_cell.angle_gamma   90.00
#
_symmetry.space_group_name_H-M   'P 1'
#
loop_
_entity.id
_entity.type
_entity.pdbx_description
1 polymer ?
#
loop_
_entity_poly.entity_id
_entity_poly.type
_entity_poly.pdbx_seq_one_letter_code
_entity_poly.pdbx_strand_id
1 'polypeptide(L)'
;MEGNVDVTSAFHWSLYLYAIEGFLFFAVVTQTKSQEPGSHGGIARSFGTLFLFQSIAAVLLAIASLSGQGTVSRYCGIGSACSAVMVAISCIPAATHVSVPDFRKGVLKTVCFVLYAVFVAAGGFYWSRHVATTPEIPSVSEQLRRQIAGALGGGMVSILASSLIRLTRKVKGRNGASVLFLGSSLAVLAGLIWLHFEPLCNASSRLMWSDTCPLPRVYDHNALLVSFLFCANILGAEGVLRLMAVGSGDGLIEGYTEIGP
;
A
#
# COMPACT_ATOMS: atom_id res chain seq x y z
N MET A 1 18.20 4.16 23.06
CA MET A 1 17.98 5.24 22.08
C MET A 1 16.49 5.36 21.90
N GLU A 2 15.92 6.36 22.57
CA GLU A 2 14.48 6.64 22.57
C GLU A 2 14.15 7.35 21.25
N GLY A 3 13.37 6.69 20.39
CA GLY A 3 12.79 7.32 19.21
C GLY A 3 11.67 8.26 19.66
N ASN A 4 11.79 9.52 19.29
CA ASN A 4 10.83 10.56 19.60
C ASN A 4 9.72 10.47 18.54
N VAL A 5 8.68 9.72 18.90
CA VAL A 5 7.48 9.50 18.10
C VAL A 5 6.97 10.83 17.54
N ASP A 6 6.76 10.92 16.22
CA ASP A 6 6.22 12.10 15.57
C ASP A 6 4.88 12.50 16.20
N VAL A 7 4.83 13.68 16.81
CA VAL A 7 3.70 14.20 17.60
C VAL A 7 2.80 15.12 16.77
N THR A 8 3.04 15.22 15.46
CA THR A 8 2.35 16.21 14.62
C THR A 8 0.89 15.79 14.42
N SER A 9 -0.04 16.60 14.93
CA SER A 9 -1.49 16.32 14.87
C SER A 9 -2.00 16.01 13.46
N ALA A 10 -1.45 16.67 12.43
CA ALA A 10 -1.82 16.44 11.04
C ALA A 10 -1.46 15.03 10.56
N PHE A 11 -0.31 14.49 10.98
CA PHE A 11 0.08 13.11 10.64
C PHE A 11 -0.93 12.10 11.20
N HIS A 12 -1.36 12.28 12.45
CA HIS A 12 -2.32 11.39 13.11
C HIS A 12 -3.71 11.45 12.48
N TRP A 13 -4.22 12.66 12.24
CA TRP A 13 -5.49 12.83 11.52
C TRP A 13 -5.43 12.22 10.13
N SER A 14 -4.31 12.41 9.42
CA SER A 14 -4.11 11.81 8.09
C SER A 14 -4.11 10.28 8.15
N LEU A 15 -3.46 9.67 9.15
CA LEU A 15 -3.48 8.21 9.32
C LEU A 15 -4.89 7.68 9.60
N TYR A 16 -5.69 8.36 10.41
CA TYR A 16 -7.08 7.97 10.65
C TYR A 16 -7.94 8.07 9.39
N LEU A 17 -7.82 9.18 8.65
CA LEU A 17 -8.55 9.36 7.39
C LEU A 17 -8.16 8.29 6.37
N TYR A 18 -6.87 8.00 6.24
CA TYR A 18 -6.33 6.93 5.40
C TYR A 18 -6.84 5.55 5.81
N ALA A 19 -6.94 5.29 7.12
CA ALA A 19 -7.48 4.03 7.61
C ALA A 19 -8.99 3.89 7.36
N ILE A 20 -9.77 4.94 7.61
CA ILE A 20 -11.22 4.96 7.35
C ILE A 20 -11.48 4.69 5.88
N GLU A 21 -10.74 5.37 5.01
CA GLU A 21 -10.80 5.15 3.57
C GLU A 21 -10.48 3.70 3.19
N GLY A 22 -9.38 3.14 3.71
CA GLY A 22 -9.04 1.74 3.45
C GLY A 22 -10.10 0.76 3.94
N PHE A 23 -10.74 1.02 5.09
CA PHE A 23 -11.86 0.19 5.57
C PHE A 23 -13.08 0.29 4.66
N LEU A 24 -13.39 1.48 4.15
CA LEU A 24 -14.47 1.68 3.18
C LEU A 24 -14.19 0.90 1.89
N PHE A 25 -12.98 0.97 1.34
CA PHE A 25 -12.61 0.20 0.15
C PHE A 25 -12.64 -1.31 0.41
N PHE A 26 -12.15 -1.77 1.56
CA PHE A 26 -12.29 -3.16 1.96
C PHE A 26 -13.77 -3.61 2.00
N ALA A 27 -14.65 -2.80 2.58
CA ALA A 27 -16.07 -3.09 2.68
C ALA A 27 -16.71 -3.18 1.30
N VAL A 28 -16.47 -2.19 0.42
CA VAL A 28 -17.00 -2.19 -0.95
C VAL A 28 -16.50 -3.40 -1.74
N VAL A 29 -15.20 -3.67 -1.74
CA VAL A 29 -14.61 -4.81 -2.46
C VAL A 29 -15.19 -6.14 -1.97
N THR A 30 -15.35 -6.29 -0.65
CA THR A 30 -15.91 -7.50 -0.05
C THR A 30 -17.39 -7.66 -0.35
N GLN A 31 -18.15 -6.56 -0.34
CA GLN A 31 -19.56 -6.55 -0.70
C GLN A 31 -19.76 -6.90 -2.18
N THR A 32 -18.99 -6.29 -3.09
CA THR A 32 -19.04 -6.61 -4.54
C THR A 32 -18.74 -8.08 -4.78
N LYS A 33 -17.75 -8.66 -4.07
CA LYS A 33 -17.47 -10.09 -4.12
C LYS A 33 -18.65 -10.94 -3.62
N SER A 34 -19.34 -10.51 -2.56
CA SER A 34 -20.48 -11.25 -2.01
C SER A 34 -21.68 -11.26 -2.95
N GLN A 35 -21.89 -10.16 -3.69
CA GLN A 35 -22.98 -10.06 -4.66
C GLN A 35 -22.69 -10.87 -5.93
N GLU A 36 -21.42 -10.94 -6.34
CA GLU A 36 -20.99 -11.69 -7.53
C GLU A 36 -19.78 -12.61 -7.26
N PRO A 37 -19.99 -13.74 -6.56
CA PRO A 37 -18.90 -14.58 -6.04
C PRO A 37 -18.08 -15.29 -7.14
N GLY A 38 -18.64 -15.43 -8.35
CA GLY A 38 -18.02 -16.16 -9.47
C GLY A 38 -17.14 -15.32 -10.42
N SER A 39 -17.33 -14.00 -10.45
CA SER A 39 -16.67 -13.10 -11.43
C SER A 39 -15.41 -12.42 -10.88
N HIS A 40 -15.35 -12.16 -9.56
CA HIS A 40 -14.36 -11.24 -8.96
C HIS A 40 -13.40 -11.87 -7.95
N GLY A 41 -13.52 -13.17 -7.71
CA GLY A 41 -13.03 -13.82 -6.49
C GLY A 41 -11.54 -13.64 -6.16
N GLY A 42 -10.67 -13.63 -7.17
CA GLY A 42 -9.22 -13.47 -6.99
C GLY A 42 -8.80 -12.05 -6.63
N ILE A 43 -9.16 -11.08 -7.48
CA ILE A 43 -8.84 -9.66 -7.28
C ILE A 43 -9.48 -9.15 -5.98
N ALA A 44 -10.75 -9.45 -5.75
CA ALA A 44 -11.45 -8.98 -4.56
C ALA A 44 -10.87 -9.55 -3.26
N ARG A 45 -10.46 -10.84 -3.25
CA ARG A 45 -9.80 -11.42 -2.07
C ARG A 45 -8.46 -10.76 -1.82
N SER A 46 -7.60 -10.65 -2.83
CA SER A 46 -6.24 -10.13 -2.63
C SER A 46 -6.22 -8.65 -2.28
N PHE A 47 -6.95 -7.81 -3.01
CA PHE A 47 -7.02 -6.38 -2.71
C PHE A 47 -7.87 -6.08 -1.46
N GLY A 48 -8.92 -6.85 -1.21
CA GLY A 48 -9.66 -6.75 0.06
C GLY A 48 -8.75 -7.01 1.26
N THR A 49 -7.96 -8.08 1.23
CA THR A 49 -6.97 -8.37 2.27
C THR A 49 -5.91 -7.25 2.38
N LEU A 50 -5.44 -6.71 1.25
CA LEU A 50 -4.51 -5.59 1.23
C LEU A 50 -5.09 -4.35 1.93
N PHE A 51 -6.28 -3.90 1.53
CA PHE A 51 -6.94 -2.72 2.13
C PHE A 51 -7.25 -2.93 3.62
N LEU A 52 -7.66 -4.14 4.02
CA LEU A 52 -7.90 -4.47 5.42
C LEU A 52 -6.64 -4.30 6.27
N PHE A 53 -5.53 -4.95 5.89
CA PHE A 53 -4.30 -4.87 6.67
C PHE A 53 -3.64 -3.49 6.60
N GLN A 54 -3.80 -2.77 5.50
CA GLN A 54 -3.36 -1.37 5.39
C GLN A 54 -4.10 -0.49 6.39
N SER A 55 -5.41 -0.66 6.52
CA SER A 55 -6.24 0.11 7.45
C SER A 55 -5.90 -0.22 8.89
N ILE A 56 -5.73 -1.51 9.21
CA ILE A 56 -5.28 -1.95 10.55
C ILE A 56 -3.89 -1.37 10.86
N ALA A 57 -2.95 -1.42 9.91
CA ALA A 57 -1.62 -0.87 10.10
C ALA A 57 -1.66 0.64 10.41
N ALA A 58 -2.47 1.40 9.68
CA ALA A 58 -2.64 2.84 9.86
C ALA A 58 -3.31 3.21 11.19
N VAL A 59 -4.40 2.54 11.58
CA VAL A 59 -5.05 2.77 12.89
C VAL A 59 -4.12 2.42 14.03
N LEU A 60 -3.46 1.26 13.96
CA LEU A 60 -2.55 0.84 15.03
C LEU A 60 -1.33 1.75 15.12
N LEU A 61 -0.82 2.27 14.00
CA LEU A 61 0.25 3.26 14.02
C LEU A 61 -0.22 4.56 14.66
N ALA A 62 -1.41 5.06 14.30
CA ALA A 62 -1.97 6.28 14.89
C ALA A 62 -2.16 6.15 16.42
N ILE A 63 -2.72 5.02 16.87
CA ILE A 63 -2.89 4.73 18.31
C ILE A 63 -1.53 4.59 19.00
N ALA A 64 -0.58 3.90 18.38
CA ALA A 64 0.75 3.73 18.95
C ALA A 64 1.44 5.08 19.14
N SER A 65 1.32 5.97 18.16
CA SER A 65 1.92 7.30 18.23
C SER A 65 1.25 8.18 19.28
N LEU A 66 -0.09 8.20 19.36
CA LEU A 66 -0.84 8.95 20.36
C LEU A 66 -0.62 8.47 21.79
N SER A 67 -0.42 7.17 21.98
CA SER A 67 -0.26 6.58 23.31
C SER A 67 1.09 6.89 23.95
N GLY A 68 2.02 7.52 23.21
CA GLY A 68 3.35 7.87 23.70
C GLY A 68 4.17 6.64 24.09
N GLN A 69 4.77 6.64 25.29
CA GLN A 69 5.53 5.50 25.80
C GLN A 69 4.65 4.60 26.68
N GLY A 70 4.75 3.28 26.47
CA GLY A 70 4.10 2.29 27.34
C GLY A 70 3.65 1.03 26.62
N THR A 71 2.98 0.17 27.38
CA THR A 71 2.52 -1.15 26.93
C THR A 71 1.57 -1.08 25.73
N VAL A 72 0.65 -0.12 25.71
CA VAL A 72 -0.30 0.08 24.59
C VAL A 72 0.45 0.45 23.32
N SER A 73 1.32 1.46 23.38
CA SER A 73 2.15 1.90 22.26
C SER A 73 3.00 0.76 21.68
N ARG A 74 3.57 -0.07 22.56
CA ARG A 74 4.35 -1.25 22.15
C ARG A 74 3.50 -2.28 21.39
N TYR A 75 2.35 -2.68 21.93
CA TYR A 75 1.50 -3.68 21.26
C TYR A 75 0.91 -3.15 19.95
N CYS A 76 0.49 -1.89 19.93
CA CYS A 76 -0.01 -1.25 18.71
C CYS A 76 1.10 -1.10 17.65
N GLY A 77 2.32 -0.71 18.04
CA GLY A 77 3.47 -0.63 17.13
C GLY A 77 3.83 -1.98 16.51
N ILE A 78 3.90 -3.04 17.33
CA ILE A 78 4.12 -4.41 16.83
C ILE A 78 2.98 -4.85 15.90
N GLY A 79 1.72 -4.62 16.30
CA GLY A 79 0.56 -4.96 15.48
C GLY A 79 0.53 -4.22 14.15
N SER A 80 0.93 -2.94 14.14
CA SER A 80 1.09 -2.14 12.93
C SER A 80 2.17 -2.72 12.01
N ALA A 81 3.34 -3.07 12.55
CA ALA A 81 4.41 -3.72 11.79
C ALA A 81 3.98 -5.07 11.19
N CYS A 82 3.32 -5.93 11.96
CA CYS A 82 2.77 -7.19 11.46
C CYS A 82 1.77 -6.96 10.33
N SER A 83 0.88 -5.96 10.48
CA SER A 83 -0.10 -5.62 9.47
C SER A 83 0.56 -5.07 8.20
N ALA A 84 1.60 -4.24 8.32
CA ALA A 84 2.39 -3.75 7.18
C ALA A 84 3.09 -4.89 6.43
N VAL A 85 3.60 -5.92 7.13
CA VAL A 85 4.13 -7.13 6.50
C VAL A 85 3.04 -7.86 5.73
N MET A 86 1.83 -7.98 6.30
CA MET A 86 0.69 -8.60 5.61
C MET A 86 0.26 -7.82 4.37
N VAL A 87 0.36 -6.49 4.37
CA VAL A 87 0.16 -5.66 3.18
C VAL A 87 1.16 -6.05 2.09
N ALA A 88 2.46 -6.07 2.41
CA ALA A 88 3.51 -6.43 1.46
C ALA A 88 3.31 -7.83 0.86
N ILE A 89 2.92 -8.80 1.69
CA ILE A 89 2.61 -10.18 1.24
C ILE A 89 1.36 -10.19 0.35
N SER A 90 0.33 -9.41 0.67
CA SER A 90 -0.92 -9.34 -0.10
C SER A 90 -0.73 -8.75 -1.50
N CYS A 91 0.32 -7.95 -1.71
CA CYS A 91 0.70 -7.47 -3.04
C CYS A 91 1.05 -8.61 -4.01
N ILE A 92 1.54 -9.77 -3.52
CA ILE A 92 1.96 -10.90 -4.34
C ILE A 92 0.76 -11.52 -5.11
N PRO A 93 -0.30 -12.03 -4.44
CA PRO A 93 -1.46 -12.55 -5.14
C PRO A 93 -2.22 -11.44 -5.88
N ALA A 94 -2.25 -10.21 -5.35
CA ALA A 94 -2.88 -9.07 -6.02
C ALA A 94 -2.23 -8.81 -7.40
N ALA A 95 -0.91 -8.65 -7.45
CA ALA A 95 -0.16 -8.46 -8.70
C ALA A 95 -0.34 -9.65 -9.66
N THR A 96 -0.37 -10.88 -9.14
CA THR A 96 -0.60 -12.09 -9.94
C THR A 96 -1.97 -12.07 -10.64
N HIS A 97 -3.03 -11.70 -9.92
CA HIS A 97 -4.38 -11.61 -10.47
C HIS A 97 -4.55 -10.47 -11.48
N VAL A 98 -3.79 -9.38 -11.32
CA VAL A 98 -3.75 -8.29 -12.30
C VAL A 98 -3.07 -8.72 -13.60
N SER A 99 -1.89 -9.35 -13.52
CA SER A 99 -1.11 -9.73 -14.72
C SER A 99 -1.66 -10.94 -15.46
N VAL A 100 -2.24 -11.90 -14.74
CA VAL A 100 -2.81 -13.14 -15.28
C VAL A 100 -4.25 -13.30 -14.74
N PRO A 101 -5.27 -12.76 -15.42
CA PRO A 101 -6.65 -12.87 -14.96
C PRO A 101 -7.19 -14.30 -15.09
N ASP A 102 -6.87 -14.96 -16.21
CA ASP A 102 -7.39 -16.26 -16.63
C ASP A 102 -7.03 -17.38 -15.64
N PHE A 103 -8.03 -18.08 -15.12
CA PHE A 103 -7.88 -19.17 -14.14
C PHE A 103 -7.31 -20.45 -14.76
N ARG A 104 -7.44 -20.64 -16.07
CA ARG A 104 -6.93 -21.82 -16.78
C ARG A 104 -5.42 -21.79 -16.94
N LYS A 105 -4.81 -20.60 -16.86
CA LYS A 105 -3.35 -20.39 -16.96
C LYS A 105 -2.65 -20.59 -15.62
N GLY A 106 -2.93 -21.70 -14.95
CA GLY A 106 -2.39 -22.02 -13.62
C GLY A 106 -0.86 -21.94 -13.55
N VAL A 107 -0.16 -22.52 -14.52
CA VAL A 107 1.32 -22.49 -14.57
C VAL A 107 1.85 -21.06 -14.63
N LEU A 108 1.31 -20.22 -15.52
CA LEU A 108 1.73 -18.82 -15.65
C LEU A 108 1.42 -18.01 -14.38
N LYS A 109 0.27 -18.28 -13.73
CA LYS A 109 -0.08 -17.69 -12.42
C LYS A 109 0.95 -18.05 -11.37
N THR A 110 1.35 -19.32 -11.26
CA THR A 110 2.38 -19.75 -10.31
C THR A 110 3.73 -19.08 -10.60
N VAL A 111 4.14 -18.99 -11.87
CA VAL A 111 5.38 -18.29 -12.25
C VAL A 111 5.34 -16.81 -11.84
N CYS A 112 4.24 -16.11 -12.15
CA CYS A 112 4.08 -14.71 -11.73
C CYS A 112 4.05 -14.56 -10.20
N PHE A 113 3.37 -15.45 -9.49
CA PHE A 113 3.32 -15.44 -8.03
C PHE A 113 4.72 -15.57 -7.42
N VAL A 114 5.51 -16.55 -7.89
CA VAL A 114 6.90 -16.73 -7.42
C VAL A 114 7.75 -15.52 -7.77
N LEU A 115 7.62 -14.96 -8.96
CA LEU A 115 8.36 -13.76 -9.37
C LEU A 115 8.06 -12.55 -8.47
N TYR A 116 6.79 -12.29 -8.17
CA TYR A 116 6.40 -11.17 -7.29
C TYR A 116 6.79 -11.44 -5.83
N ALA A 117 6.77 -12.70 -5.37
CA ALA A 117 7.33 -13.06 -4.08
C ALA A 117 8.84 -12.76 -4.00
N VAL A 118 9.59 -13.02 -5.08
CA VAL A 118 11.00 -12.64 -5.19
C VAL A 118 11.18 -11.13 -5.14
N PHE A 119 10.33 -10.33 -5.79
CA PHE A 119 10.40 -8.87 -5.69
C PHE A 119 10.15 -8.35 -4.27
N VAL A 120 9.14 -8.88 -3.58
CA VAL A 120 8.88 -8.51 -2.17
C VAL A 120 10.05 -8.90 -1.27
N ALA A 121 10.60 -10.11 -1.44
CA ALA A 121 11.76 -10.57 -0.68
C ALA A 121 13.03 -9.75 -1.00
N ALA A 122 13.31 -9.49 -2.26
CA ALA A 122 14.44 -8.64 -2.68
C ALA A 122 14.30 -7.21 -2.14
N GLY A 123 13.09 -6.66 -2.17
CA GLY A 123 12.75 -5.40 -1.50
C GLY A 123 13.12 -5.44 -0.01
N GLY A 124 12.64 -6.45 0.70
CA GLY A 124 12.82 -6.59 2.14
C GLY A 124 14.26 -6.87 2.59
N PHE A 125 15.04 -7.66 1.85
CA PHE A 125 16.38 -8.10 2.30
C PHE A 125 17.56 -7.41 1.61
N TYR A 126 17.38 -7.01 0.34
CA TYR A 126 18.44 -6.40 -0.46
C TYR A 126 18.27 -4.88 -0.52
N TRP A 127 17.12 -4.40 -0.99
CA TRP A 127 16.88 -2.96 -1.17
C TRP A 127 16.79 -2.21 0.14
N SER A 128 16.30 -2.84 1.21
CA SER A 128 16.23 -2.27 2.56
C SER A 128 17.58 -1.79 3.10
N ARG A 129 18.70 -2.33 2.61
CA ARG A 129 20.06 -1.88 2.98
C ARG A 129 20.40 -0.50 2.43
N HIS A 130 19.75 -0.11 1.33
CA HIS A 130 19.91 1.20 0.69
C HIS A 130 18.89 2.23 1.19
N VAL A 131 17.91 1.80 1.99
CA VAL A 131 16.95 2.69 2.64
C VAL A 131 17.66 3.33 3.84
N ALA A 132 18.01 4.61 3.70
CA ALA A 132 18.73 5.35 4.73
C ALA A 132 17.88 5.59 5.99
N THR A 133 16.57 5.77 5.81
CA THR A 133 15.63 6.18 6.85
C THR A 133 14.25 5.59 6.59
N THR A 134 13.45 5.44 7.65
CA THR A 134 12.06 4.95 7.56
C THR A 134 11.19 5.63 8.60
N PRO A 135 9.87 5.75 8.35
CA PRO A 135 8.92 6.26 9.34
C PRO A 135 9.08 5.55 10.69
N GLU A 136 8.88 6.29 11.78
CA GLU A 136 8.94 5.72 13.12
C GLU A 136 7.74 4.82 13.40
N ILE A 137 8.04 3.60 13.90
CA ILE A 137 7.06 2.67 14.42
C ILE A 137 7.50 2.35 15.84
N PRO A 138 6.68 2.66 16.87
CA PRO A 138 7.06 2.44 18.26
C PRO A 138 7.44 0.98 18.53
N SER A 139 8.50 0.77 19.30
CA SER A 139 8.98 -0.56 19.71
C SER A 139 9.47 -1.49 18.59
N VAL A 140 9.67 -0.97 17.37
CA VAL A 140 10.20 -1.72 16.23
C VAL A 140 11.60 -1.23 15.90
N SER A 141 12.56 -2.16 15.85
CA SER A 141 13.95 -1.82 15.54
C SER A 141 14.06 -1.18 14.15
N GLU A 142 14.97 -0.23 13.99
CA GLU A 142 15.17 0.46 12.71
C GLU A 142 15.48 -0.50 11.56
N GLN A 143 16.29 -1.54 11.82
CA GLN A 143 16.57 -2.59 10.84
C GLN A 143 15.28 -3.26 10.35
N LEU A 144 14.37 -3.61 11.26
CA LEU A 144 13.09 -4.23 10.90
C LEU A 144 12.19 -3.25 10.16
N ARG A 145 12.15 -1.97 10.56
CA ARG A 145 11.41 -0.92 9.83
C ARG A 145 11.90 -0.76 8.39
N ARG A 146 13.22 -0.75 8.17
CA ARG A 146 13.84 -0.75 6.82
C ARG A 146 13.45 -1.97 6.00
N GLN A 147 13.43 -3.16 6.61
CA GLN A 147 13.00 -4.39 5.93
C GLN A 147 11.51 -4.33 5.55
N ILE A 148 10.64 -3.84 6.42
CA ILE A 148 9.21 -3.66 6.14
C ILE A 148 9.01 -2.66 5.00
N ALA A 149 9.66 -1.49 5.07
CA ALA A 149 9.59 -0.48 4.02
C ALA A 149 10.11 -1.02 2.66
N GLY A 150 11.21 -1.76 2.68
CA GLY A 150 11.74 -2.44 1.50
C GLY A 150 10.77 -3.46 0.93
N ALA A 151 10.12 -4.28 1.77
CA ALA A 151 9.13 -5.27 1.34
C ALA A 151 7.89 -4.61 0.74
N LEU A 152 7.39 -3.51 1.34
CA LEU A 152 6.32 -2.69 0.77
C LEU A 152 6.70 -2.11 -0.58
N GLY A 153 7.93 -1.61 -0.73
CA GLY A 153 8.48 -1.15 -2.01
C GLY A 153 8.50 -2.25 -3.07
N GLY A 154 8.96 -3.45 -2.73
CA GLY A 154 8.91 -4.63 -3.61
C GLY A 154 7.47 -5.03 -3.99
N GLY A 155 6.54 -4.88 -3.05
CA GLY A 155 5.10 -5.06 -3.30
C GLY A 155 4.55 -4.04 -4.31
N MET A 156 4.88 -2.76 -4.15
CA MET A 156 4.48 -1.70 -5.09
C MET A 156 5.06 -1.91 -6.49
N VAL A 157 6.34 -2.30 -6.59
CA VAL A 157 6.96 -2.67 -7.86
C VAL A 157 6.22 -3.83 -8.52
N SER A 158 5.76 -4.81 -7.74
CA SER A 158 4.97 -5.93 -8.26
C SER A 158 3.62 -5.48 -8.83
N ILE A 159 2.90 -4.57 -8.16
CA ILE A 159 1.64 -3.99 -8.66
C ILE A 159 1.87 -3.14 -9.91
N LEU A 160 2.94 -2.33 -9.95
CA LEU A 160 3.31 -1.55 -11.13
C LEU A 160 3.65 -2.44 -12.33
N ALA A 161 4.51 -3.43 -12.13
CA ALA A 161 4.92 -4.36 -13.19
C ALA A 161 3.72 -5.17 -13.71
N SER A 162 2.87 -5.67 -12.82
CA SER A 162 1.66 -6.40 -13.22
C SER A 162 0.67 -5.53 -13.98
N SER A 163 0.48 -4.28 -13.56
CA SER A 163 -0.38 -3.31 -14.26
C SER A 163 0.18 -3.00 -15.64
N LEU A 164 1.50 -2.81 -15.78
CA LEU A 164 2.15 -2.59 -17.07
C LEU A 164 2.03 -3.81 -18.01
N ILE A 165 2.20 -5.02 -17.48
CA ILE A 165 1.94 -6.27 -18.23
C ILE A 165 0.48 -6.30 -18.70
N ARG A 166 -0.47 -5.91 -17.85
CA ARG A 166 -1.89 -5.88 -18.21
C ARG A 166 -2.19 -4.83 -19.29
N LEU A 167 -1.52 -3.67 -19.26
CA LEU A 167 -1.68 -2.58 -20.24
C LEU A 167 -1.14 -2.93 -21.62
N THR A 168 -0.05 -3.70 -21.69
CA THR A 168 0.63 -4.10 -22.92
C THR A 168 -0.02 -5.31 -23.61
N ARG A 169 -0.81 -6.09 -22.87
CA ARG A 169 -1.52 -7.25 -23.41
C ARG A 169 -2.90 -6.86 -23.95
N LYS A 170 -3.32 -7.51 -25.04
CA LYS A 170 -4.70 -7.39 -25.58
C LYS A 170 -5.68 -8.23 -24.74
N VAL A 171 -5.93 -7.81 -23.51
CA VAL A 171 -6.88 -8.42 -22.57
C VAL A 171 -7.78 -7.32 -21.98
N LYS A 172 -9.02 -7.66 -21.61
CA LYS A 172 -9.96 -6.68 -21.03
C LYS A 172 -9.43 -6.06 -19.73
N GLY A 173 -9.93 -4.88 -19.34
CA GLY A 173 -9.57 -4.23 -18.08
C GLY A 173 -8.28 -3.42 -18.13
N ARG A 174 -7.90 -2.94 -19.33
CA ARG A 174 -6.76 -2.02 -19.50
C ARG A 174 -7.00 -0.69 -18.78
N ASN A 175 -8.25 -0.20 -18.79
CA ASN A 175 -8.63 1.03 -18.08
C ASN A 175 -8.50 0.90 -16.56
N GLY A 176 -8.85 -0.26 -15.99
CA GLY A 176 -8.62 -0.51 -14.57
C GLY A 176 -7.13 -0.61 -14.24
N ALA A 177 -6.36 -1.28 -15.10
CA ALA A 177 -4.90 -1.38 -14.95
C ALA A 177 -4.16 -0.05 -15.08
N SER A 178 -4.62 0.88 -15.95
CA SER A 178 -3.99 2.20 -16.09
C SER A 178 -4.21 3.06 -14.86
N VAL A 179 -5.42 3.05 -14.31
CA VAL A 179 -5.76 3.79 -13.10
C VAL A 179 -5.00 3.20 -11.90
N LEU A 180 -4.92 1.86 -11.79
CA LEU A 180 -4.14 1.19 -10.75
C LEU A 180 -2.63 1.50 -10.87
N PHE A 181 -2.10 1.53 -12.10
CA PHE A 181 -0.71 1.92 -12.37
C PHE A 181 -0.45 3.37 -11.93
N LEU A 182 -1.37 4.29 -12.23
CA LEU A 182 -1.25 5.69 -11.83
C LEU A 182 -1.28 5.83 -10.30
N GLY A 183 -2.21 5.17 -9.62
CA GLY A 183 -2.28 5.16 -8.15
C GLY A 183 -1.01 4.59 -7.52
N SER A 184 -0.53 3.46 -8.02
CA SER A 184 0.72 2.85 -7.53
C SER A 184 1.95 3.72 -7.82
N SER A 185 1.98 4.42 -8.95
CA SER A 185 3.07 5.36 -9.29
C SER A 185 3.06 6.55 -8.34
N LEU A 186 1.87 7.06 -7.98
CA LEU A 186 1.72 8.13 -7.00
C LEU A 186 2.19 7.69 -5.61
N ALA A 187 1.89 6.46 -5.18
CA ALA A 187 2.38 5.92 -3.91
C ALA A 187 3.92 5.80 -3.89
N VAL A 188 4.53 5.35 -4.99
CA VAL A 188 6.00 5.30 -5.10
C VAL A 188 6.60 6.71 -5.07
N LEU A 189 6.01 7.64 -5.81
CA LEU A 189 6.43 9.05 -5.80
C LEU A 189 6.34 9.64 -4.39
N ALA A 190 5.28 9.34 -3.64
CA ALA A 190 5.12 9.75 -2.25
C ALA A 190 6.30 9.28 -1.38
N GLY A 191 6.70 8.01 -1.51
CA GLY A 191 7.86 7.47 -0.81
C GLY A 191 9.17 8.14 -1.19
N LEU A 192 9.37 8.47 -2.48
CA LEU A 192 10.56 9.19 -2.94
C LEU A 192 10.61 10.63 -2.42
N ILE A 193 9.47 11.32 -2.43
CA ILE A 193 9.32 12.67 -1.86
C ILE A 193 9.62 12.64 -0.36
N TRP A 194 9.10 11.64 0.36
CA TRP A 194 9.37 11.46 1.78
C TRP A 194 10.86 11.25 2.05
N LEU A 195 11.52 10.34 1.32
CA LEU A 195 12.96 10.09 1.45
C LEU A 195 13.81 11.33 1.17
N HIS A 196 13.34 12.19 0.26
CA HIS A 196 14.01 13.46 -0.04
C HIS A 196 13.88 14.47 1.12
N PHE A 197 12.69 14.58 1.74
CA PHE A 197 12.45 15.55 2.81
C PHE A 197 12.90 15.09 4.19
N GLU A 198 12.94 13.79 4.47
CA GLU A 198 13.37 13.22 5.76
C GLU A 198 14.69 13.83 6.30
N PRO A 199 15.81 13.88 5.54
CA PRO A 199 17.06 14.47 6.05
C PRO A 199 16.96 16.00 6.30
N LEU A 200 16.03 16.70 5.64
CA LEU A 200 15.84 18.15 5.76
C LEU A 200 14.90 18.53 6.91
N CYS A 201 13.93 17.67 7.20
CA CYS A 201 12.78 17.94 8.05
C CYS A 201 12.66 16.98 9.24
N ASN A 202 13.72 16.26 9.61
CA ASN A 202 13.75 15.34 10.74
C ASN A 202 13.43 16.06 12.07
N ALA A 203 12.15 16.16 12.38
CA ALA A 203 11.60 16.74 13.60
C ALA A 203 11.61 15.73 14.76
N SER A 204 11.61 14.42 14.46
CA SER A 204 11.68 13.34 15.44
C SER A 204 13.00 13.30 16.22
N SER A 205 14.07 13.97 15.78
CA SER A 205 15.34 13.99 16.51
C SER A 205 15.74 15.35 17.10
N ARG A 206 15.05 16.45 16.75
CA ARG A 206 15.49 17.80 17.12
C ARG A 206 14.40 18.54 17.88
N LEU A 207 14.73 18.93 19.12
CA LEU A 207 13.95 19.84 19.98
C LEU A 207 13.65 21.21 19.32
N MET A 208 14.28 21.52 18.18
CA MET A 208 14.02 22.71 17.38
C MET A 208 13.81 22.34 15.92
N TRP A 209 12.69 22.80 15.35
CA TRP A 209 12.40 22.69 13.92
C TRP A 209 13.53 23.32 13.10
N SER A 210 14.07 22.59 12.12
CA SER A 210 15.19 23.08 11.33
C SER A 210 14.76 24.25 10.44
N ASP A 211 15.54 25.34 10.45
CA ASP A 211 15.33 26.48 9.54
C ASP A 211 15.50 26.09 8.06
N THR A 212 16.11 24.92 7.80
CA THR A 212 16.30 24.35 6.46
C THR A 212 15.12 23.52 5.97
N CYS A 213 14.11 23.24 6.81
CA CYS A 213 12.95 22.45 6.41
C CYS A 213 11.96 23.34 5.64
N PRO A 214 11.64 23.04 4.37
CA PRO A 214 10.73 23.85 3.57
C PRO A 214 9.24 23.63 3.94
N LEU A 215 8.94 22.68 4.83
CA LEU A 215 7.57 22.36 5.25
C LEU A 215 7.20 23.07 6.56
N PRO A 216 5.92 23.44 6.72
CA PRO A 216 5.45 24.08 7.94
C PRO A 216 5.39 23.08 9.11
N ARG A 217 5.58 23.57 10.34
CA ARG A 217 5.53 22.76 11.59
C ARG A 217 4.25 21.95 11.77
N VAL A 218 3.13 22.42 11.23
CA VAL A 218 1.81 21.80 11.40
C VAL A 218 1.58 20.67 10.37
N TYR A 219 2.28 20.70 9.25
CA TYR A 219 2.12 19.74 8.15
C TYR A 219 3.50 19.33 7.64
N ASP A 220 4.02 18.29 8.27
CA ASP A 220 5.36 17.79 8.03
C ASP A 220 5.41 16.78 6.88
N HIS A 221 6.59 16.23 6.63
CA HIS A 221 6.82 15.26 5.57
C HIS A 221 6.05 13.94 5.80
N ASN A 222 5.77 13.56 7.05
CA ASN A 222 4.94 12.39 7.37
C ASN A 222 3.47 12.64 7.01
N ALA A 223 2.91 13.79 7.38
CA ALA A 223 1.57 14.19 6.96
C ALA A 223 1.43 14.30 5.42
N LEU A 224 2.47 14.82 4.76
CA LEU A 224 2.55 14.88 3.29
C LEU A 224 2.55 13.49 2.66
N LEU A 225 3.36 12.56 3.17
CA LEU A 225 3.38 11.17 2.72
C LEU A 225 1.99 10.55 2.79
N VAL A 226 1.33 10.64 3.95
CA VAL A 226 0.01 10.03 4.13
C VAL A 226 -1.04 10.68 3.21
N SER A 227 -0.95 11.98 2.96
CA SER A 227 -1.85 12.68 2.02
C SER A 227 -1.69 12.19 0.58
N PHE A 228 -0.46 11.97 0.13
CA PHE A 228 -0.24 11.37 -1.19
C PHE A 228 -0.68 9.91 -1.23
N LEU A 229 -0.46 9.14 -0.15
CA LEU A 229 -0.93 7.77 -0.04
C LEU A 229 -2.45 7.69 -0.07
N PHE A 230 -3.16 8.64 0.56
CA PHE A 230 -4.61 8.78 0.47
C PHE A 230 -5.07 8.92 -0.99
N CYS A 231 -4.53 9.91 -1.72
CA CYS A 231 -4.84 10.08 -3.14
C CYS A 231 -4.49 8.84 -3.99
N ALA A 232 -3.36 8.19 -3.70
CA ALA A 232 -2.95 6.97 -4.37
C ALA A 232 -3.91 5.81 -4.10
N ASN A 233 -4.48 5.74 -2.90
CA ASN A 233 -5.42 4.72 -2.47
C ASN A 233 -6.78 4.89 -3.16
N ILE A 234 -7.27 6.12 -3.35
CA ILE A 234 -8.46 6.40 -4.17
C ILE A 234 -8.28 5.86 -5.59
N LEU A 235 -7.16 6.22 -6.24
CA LEU A 235 -6.85 5.74 -7.59
C LEU A 235 -6.66 4.21 -7.61
N GLY A 236 -5.99 3.66 -6.60
CA GLY A 236 -5.82 2.23 -6.44
C GLY A 236 -7.15 1.50 -6.35
N ALA A 237 -8.06 1.97 -5.50
CA ALA A 237 -9.40 1.41 -5.32
C ALA A 237 -10.24 1.52 -6.59
N GLU A 238 -10.25 2.68 -7.26
CA GLU A 238 -10.94 2.85 -8.54
C GLU A 238 -10.41 1.88 -9.60
N GLY A 239 -9.08 1.74 -9.70
CA GLY A 239 -8.44 0.78 -10.60
C GLY A 239 -8.84 -0.67 -10.29
N VAL A 240 -8.87 -1.03 -9.01
CA VAL A 240 -9.31 -2.35 -8.54
C VAL A 240 -10.78 -2.60 -8.86
N LEU A 241 -11.68 -1.65 -8.61
CA LEU A 241 -13.10 -1.79 -8.89
C LEU A 241 -13.37 -1.95 -10.38
N ARG A 242 -12.66 -1.20 -11.24
CA ARG A 242 -12.74 -1.38 -12.71
C ARG A 242 -12.20 -2.74 -13.15
N LEU A 243 -11.10 -3.21 -12.55
CA LEU A 243 -10.56 -4.54 -12.84
C LEU A 243 -11.50 -5.64 -12.37
N MET A 244 -12.19 -5.45 -11.24
CA MET A 244 -13.26 -6.33 -10.78
C MET A 244 -14.41 -6.31 -11.77
N ALA A 245 -14.96 -5.15 -12.15
CA ALA A 245 -16.09 -5.07 -13.09
C ALA A 245 -15.91 -5.89 -14.38
N VAL A 246 -14.67 -6.02 -14.87
CA VAL A 246 -14.32 -6.79 -16.07
C VAL A 246 -14.27 -8.31 -15.85
N GLY A 247 -14.17 -8.76 -14.60
CA GLY A 247 -14.13 -10.16 -14.18
C GLY A 247 -12.84 -10.91 -14.59
N SER A 248 -12.96 -12.24 -14.70
CA SER A 248 -11.85 -13.13 -15.06
C SER A 248 -11.33 -12.99 -16.50
N GLY A 249 -11.93 -12.10 -17.30
CA GLY A 249 -11.55 -11.84 -18.69
C GLY A 249 -11.99 -12.93 -19.68
N ASP A 250 -12.66 -13.98 -19.23
CA ASP A 250 -13.34 -14.94 -20.10
C ASP A 250 -14.65 -14.31 -20.56
N GLY A 251 -14.82 -14.12 -21.88
CA GLY A 251 -16.05 -13.61 -22.50
C GLY A 251 -17.27 -14.55 -22.37
N LEU A 252 -17.37 -15.32 -21.30
CA LEU A 252 -18.47 -16.25 -20.99
C LEU A 252 -19.46 -15.68 -19.97
N ILE A 253 -19.12 -14.58 -19.28
CA ILE A 253 -20.07 -13.83 -18.47
C ILE A 253 -20.02 -12.39 -18.97
N GLU A 254 -21.03 -12.01 -19.77
CA GLU A 254 -21.30 -10.62 -20.16
C GLU A 254 -21.76 -9.84 -18.93
N GLY A 255 -20.83 -9.53 -18.03
CA GLY A 255 -21.04 -8.61 -16.92
C GLY A 255 -20.34 -7.29 -17.24
N TYR A 256 -21.13 -6.29 -17.63
CA TYR A 256 -20.76 -4.90 -17.89
C TYR A 256 -19.84 -4.63 -19.10
N THR A 257 -20.43 -3.97 -20.10
CA THR A 257 -19.74 -3.21 -21.13
C THR A 257 -18.79 -2.21 -20.46
N GLU A 258 -17.52 -2.20 -20.85
CA GLU A 258 -16.62 -1.09 -20.53
C GLU A 258 -17.32 0.19 -21.00
N ILE A 259 -17.72 1.07 -20.08
CA ILE A 259 -18.17 2.41 -20.44
C ILE A 259 -16.96 3.05 -21.12
N GLY A 260 -17.09 3.27 -22.42
CA GLY A 260 -16.07 3.89 -23.25
C GLY A 260 -15.76 5.32 -22.78
N PRO A 261 -14.74 5.97 -23.37
CA PRO A 261 -14.39 7.35 -23.05
C PRO A 261 -15.59 8.30 -23.21
#